data_AF-A0A662QEA9-F1
#
_entry.id   AF-A0A662QEA9-F1
#
_cell.length_a   1.000
_cell.length_b   1.000
_cell.length_c   1.000
_cell.angle_alpha   90.00
_cell.angle_beta   90.00
_cell.angle_gamma   90.00
#
_symmetry.space_group_name_H-M   'P 1'
#
loop_
_entity.id
_entity.type
_entity.pdbx_description
1 polymer ?
#
loop_
_entity_poly.entity_id
_entity_poly.type
_entity_poly.pdbx_seq_one_letter_code
_entity_poly.pdbx_strand_id
1 'polypeptide(L)'
;MDLSVESLSRLDKLMVEKFIGIEGYASSSTGIGGVIKEKPDDFKTWEILMNGLDARRIYETGREYRVGYGDLTLCVLKKIGIDTIRASTIISRALGVKPKMIGFCGIKDKMSISWQFITTPRGTMSPDGLKIDEIIDIKPVEDTGSKLTSRSLLKNVFEIKIRRARVDVDEVKRCIEELKVHGVPNFYGHQRFGITRPITAIVGKLIMEDRLEEAVKAFLSAYSPLEGEENRSARMNLRENWNLEDSLSTFPKSLRYEREIMKYLMQKPEDYVGALRTLPIRLRRLMVESVAALAFNKALSRILAERKLIEPEIGDYVIPLGLGGKPEKDRCVQVRSENLETVKKLIKMRRLVIALPVPGYLSNIPKSWKGEALRKALEELGVEPSMFRVRSLPETSTRGTLRPIIIPRWDIEILSHGEDELLLKLSLPPGSYATIILREIMKSADPLAYIGKAPDNLEELG
;
A
#
# COMPACT_ATOMS: atom_id res chain seq x y z
N MET A 1 4.24 -8.99 -20.29
CA MET A 1 5.00 -9.89 -19.41
C MET A 1 3.99 -10.74 -18.67
N ASP A 2 4.19 -12.05 -18.67
CA ASP A 2 3.27 -12.99 -18.02
C ASP A 2 3.46 -12.99 -16.49
N LEU A 3 2.39 -13.26 -15.75
CA LEU A 3 2.43 -13.35 -14.29
C LEU A 3 2.86 -14.76 -13.88
N SER A 4 4.17 -15.02 -13.95
CA SER A 4 4.76 -16.34 -13.70
C SER A 4 6.04 -16.29 -12.85
N VAL A 5 6.40 -17.43 -12.25
CA VAL A 5 7.65 -17.59 -11.48
C VAL A 5 8.87 -17.41 -12.38
N GLU A 6 8.79 -17.85 -13.63
CA GLU A 6 9.83 -17.71 -14.65
C GLU A 6 10.09 -16.23 -14.95
N SER A 7 9.03 -15.46 -15.15
CA SER A 7 9.14 -14.01 -15.38
C SER A 7 9.74 -13.30 -14.16
N LEU A 8 9.34 -13.70 -12.94
CA LEU A 8 9.91 -13.15 -11.70
C LEU A 8 11.42 -13.42 -11.57
N SER A 9 11.87 -14.61 -11.94
CA SER A 9 13.29 -15.00 -11.86
C SER A 9 14.20 -14.26 -12.83
N ARG A 10 13.63 -13.63 -13.87
CA ARG A 10 14.33 -12.82 -14.89
C ARG A 10 14.05 -11.33 -14.74
N LEU A 11 13.47 -10.92 -13.61
CA LEU A 11 13.01 -9.56 -13.41
C LEU A 11 14.19 -8.58 -13.27
N ASP A 12 14.30 -7.68 -14.24
CA ASP A 12 15.16 -6.50 -14.19
C ASP A 12 14.49 -5.37 -13.38
N LYS A 13 15.30 -4.52 -12.74
CA LYS A 13 14.83 -3.34 -11.99
C LYS A 13 13.90 -2.45 -12.83
N LEU A 14 14.22 -2.22 -14.10
CA LEU A 14 13.43 -1.40 -15.03
C LEU A 14 12.08 -2.02 -15.38
N MET A 15 11.93 -3.33 -15.21
CA MET A 15 10.71 -4.06 -15.56
C MET A 15 9.74 -4.21 -14.39
N VAL A 16 10.13 -3.82 -13.17
CA VAL A 16 9.32 -4.02 -11.95
C VAL A 16 7.94 -3.35 -12.08
N GLU A 17 7.89 -2.08 -12.49
CA GLU A 17 6.62 -1.35 -12.60
C GLU A 17 5.69 -2.00 -13.63
N LYS A 18 6.22 -2.34 -14.80
CA LYS A 18 5.48 -3.04 -15.84
C LYS A 18 4.98 -4.41 -15.37
N PHE A 19 5.80 -5.13 -14.61
CA PHE A 19 5.43 -6.42 -14.01
C PHE A 19 4.26 -6.29 -13.02
N ILE A 20 4.20 -5.19 -12.26
CA ILE A 20 3.07 -4.87 -11.37
C ILE A 20 1.96 -4.03 -12.03
N GLY A 21 1.99 -3.93 -13.36
CA GLY A 21 0.95 -3.31 -14.20
C GLY A 21 0.93 -1.79 -14.22
N ILE A 22 1.98 -1.13 -13.73
CA ILE A 22 2.13 0.34 -13.77
C ILE A 22 2.94 0.70 -15.01
N GLU A 23 2.33 1.44 -15.94
CA GLU A 23 2.98 1.94 -17.15
C GLU A 23 2.56 3.39 -17.40
N GLY A 24 3.47 4.20 -17.93
CA GLY A 24 3.24 5.62 -18.23
C GLY A 24 3.33 6.55 -17.02
N TYR A 25 3.20 7.86 -17.28
CA TYR A 25 3.19 8.94 -16.30
C TYR A 25 2.08 9.92 -16.66
N ALA A 26 1.53 10.60 -15.66
CA ALA A 26 0.52 11.64 -15.87
C ALA A 26 1.12 13.01 -16.18
N SER A 27 2.38 13.24 -15.80
CA SER A 27 3.14 14.45 -16.15
C SER A 27 4.19 14.19 -17.23
N SER A 28 4.42 15.19 -18.07
CA SER A 28 5.47 15.25 -19.10
C SER A 28 6.84 15.70 -18.58
N SER A 29 6.94 16.09 -17.31
CA SER A 29 8.23 16.45 -16.71
C SER A 29 9.25 15.31 -16.80
N THR A 30 10.53 15.64 -16.92
CA THR A 30 11.68 14.73 -16.96
C THR A 30 11.81 13.95 -15.65
N GLY A 31 11.51 14.61 -14.53
CA GLY A 31 11.71 14.08 -13.18
C GLY A 31 13.09 14.44 -12.62
N ILE A 32 13.20 14.43 -11.28
CA ILE A 32 14.41 14.86 -10.56
C ILE A 32 15.29 13.70 -10.07
N GLY A 33 14.89 12.46 -10.35
CA GLY A 33 15.52 11.26 -9.81
C GLY A 33 15.49 11.21 -8.28
N GLY A 34 16.61 10.74 -7.71
CA GLY A 34 16.81 10.66 -6.27
C GLY A 34 16.21 9.43 -5.61
N VAL A 35 16.37 9.36 -4.29
CA VAL A 35 16.02 8.24 -3.43
C VAL A 35 15.30 8.76 -2.18
N ILE A 36 14.30 8.02 -1.71
CA ILE A 36 13.62 8.30 -0.44
C ILE A 36 13.89 7.18 0.56
N LYS A 37 13.70 7.46 1.86
CA LYS A 37 13.79 6.45 2.94
C LYS A 37 15.19 5.85 3.13
N GLU A 38 16.26 6.61 2.88
CA GLU A 38 17.63 6.16 3.25
C GLU A 38 17.76 6.01 4.78
N LYS A 39 17.14 6.92 5.54
CA LYS A 39 16.98 6.82 7.00
C LYS A 39 15.56 7.17 7.44
N PRO A 40 15.12 6.76 8.66
CA PRO A 40 13.77 7.03 9.14
C PRO A 40 13.37 8.52 9.14
N ASP A 41 14.32 9.42 9.37
CA ASP A 41 14.08 10.88 9.41
C ASP A 41 13.72 11.47 8.03
N ASP A 42 14.12 10.81 6.94
CA ASP A 42 13.78 11.25 5.58
C ASP A 42 12.31 11.00 5.23
N PHE A 43 11.60 10.24 6.06
CA PHE A 43 10.21 9.90 5.84
C PHE A 43 9.42 10.04 7.13
N LYS A 44 8.85 11.23 7.33
CA LYS A 44 7.97 11.55 8.47
C LYS A 44 6.52 11.41 8.04
N THR A 45 5.67 10.82 8.88
CA THR A 45 4.24 10.71 8.58
C THR A 45 3.36 10.82 9.80
N TRP A 46 2.21 11.47 9.68
CA TRP A 46 1.27 11.55 10.77
C TRP A 46 -0.19 11.51 10.33
N GLU A 47 -1.05 11.12 11.26
CA GLU A 47 -2.48 11.00 11.04
C GLU A 47 -3.24 12.27 11.41
N ILE A 48 -4.23 12.61 10.59
CA ILE A 48 -5.29 13.54 10.95
C ILE A 48 -6.61 12.76 10.99
N LEU A 49 -7.35 12.85 12.10
CA LEU A 49 -8.63 12.18 12.29
C LEU A 49 -9.81 12.99 11.73
N MET A 50 -10.96 12.34 11.56
CA MET A 50 -12.20 12.96 11.08
C MET A 50 -12.71 14.12 11.94
N ASN A 51 -12.37 14.13 13.23
CA ASN A 51 -12.68 15.21 14.16
C ASN A 51 -11.62 16.34 14.17
N GLY A 52 -10.65 16.30 13.25
CA GLY A 52 -9.64 17.35 13.08
C GLY A 52 -8.42 17.23 14.01
N LEU A 53 -8.33 16.17 14.83
CA LEU A 53 -7.14 15.94 15.65
C LEU A 53 -5.94 15.59 14.77
N ASP A 54 -4.83 16.29 15.00
CA ASP A 54 -3.54 16.10 14.32
C ASP A 54 -2.56 15.44 15.30
N ALA A 55 -2.10 14.23 14.95
CA ALA A 55 -1.26 13.43 15.84
C ALA A 55 0.09 14.11 16.15
N ARG A 56 0.76 14.68 15.14
CA ARG A 56 2.08 15.27 15.32
C ARG A 56 1.98 16.54 16.16
N ARG A 57 1.03 17.42 15.83
CA ARG A 57 0.82 18.66 16.59
C ARG A 57 0.54 18.38 18.07
N ILE A 58 -0.40 17.48 18.36
CA ILE A 58 -0.75 17.11 19.75
C ILE A 58 0.46 16.56 20.50
N TYR A 59 1.26 15.72 19.83
CA TYR A 59 2.45 15.14 20.45
C TYR A 59 3.53 16.21 20.74
N GLU A 60 3.77 17.14 19.81
CA GLU A 60 4.83 18.15 19.91
C GLU A 60 4.47 19.30 20.85
N THR A 61 3.25 19.85 20.77
CA THR A 61 2.84 20.98 21.63
C THR A 61 2.42 20.53 23.03
N GLY A 62 2.15 19.24 23.20
CA GLY A 62 1.40 18.74 24.33
C GLY A 62 -0.09 19.10 24.24
N ARG A 63 -0.89 18.31 24.94
CA ARG A 63 -2.32 18.58 25.18
C ARG A 63 -2.64 18.00 26.54
N GLU A 64 -3.33 18.77 27.37
CA GLU A 64 -3.81 18.24 28.65
C GLU A 64 -4.77 17.07 28.41
N TYR A 65 -4.58 16.03 29.23
CA TYR A 65 -5.43 14.85 29.20
C TYR A 65 -6.87 15.22 29.53
N ARG A 66 -7.81 14.84 28.65
CA ARG A 66 -9.24 15.10 28.88
C ARG A 66 -9.95 13.85 29.35
N VAL A 67 -10.45 13.89 30.57
CA VAL A 67 -11.37 12.86 31.08
C VAL A 67 -12.66 12.93 30.27
N GLY A 68 -13.07 11.80 29.73
CA GLY A 68 -14.25 11.66 28.88
C GLY A 68 -15.06 10.43 29.27
N TYR A 69 -16.17 10.22 28.54
CA TYR A 69 -17.01 9.04 28.70
C TYR A 69 -16.52 7.91 27.78
N GLY A 70 -16.25 6.75 28.37
CA GLY A 70 -15.84 5.55 27.64
C GLY A 70 -14.81 4.69 28.38
N ASP A 71 -14.63 3.47 27.85
CA ASP A 71 -13.75 2.44 28.40
C ASP A 71 -12.40 2.36 27.68
N LEU A 72 -12.12 3.32 26.80
CA LEU A 72 -10.87 3.41 26.05
C LEU A 72 -10.23 4.78 26.27
N THR A 73 -8.91 4.82 26.13
CA THR A 73 -8.13 6.05 26.08
C THR A 73 -7.56 6.21 24.67
N LEU A 74 -7.82 7.35 24.04
CA LEU A 74 -7.17 7.78 22.81
C LEU A 74 -5.77 8.29 23.16
N CYS A 75 -4.76 7.78 22.47
CA CYS A 75 -3.37 8.19 22.63
C CYS A 75 -2.75 8.55 21.29
N VAL A 76 -1.69 9.35 21.30
CA VAL A 76 -0.78 9.50 20.17
C VAL A 76 0.45 8.62 20.40
N LEU A 77 0.72 7.72 19.46
CA LEU A 77 1.94 6.92 19.38
C LEU A 77 2.92 7.59 18.41
N LYS A 78 4.07 8.03 18.90
CA LYS A 78 5.27 8.26 18.09
C LYS A 78 6.09 6.97 18.03
N LYS A 79 6.46 6.54 16.83
CA LYS A 79 7.37 5.42 16.63
C LYS A 79 8.48 5.75 15.64
N ILE A 80 9.67 5.17 15.83
CA ILE A 80 10.85 5.38 14.98
C ILE A 80 11.37 4.01 14.50
N GLY A 81 11.52 3.80 13.19
CA GLY A 81 12.25 2.63 12.68
C GLY A 81 11.58 1.26 12.92
N ILE A 82 10.31 1.23 13.32
CA ILE A 82 9.56 0.03 13.68
C ILE A 82 8.19 -0.02 12.99
N ASP A 83 7.72 -1.20 12.60
CA ASP A 83 6.38 -1.39 12.02
C ASP A 83 5.28 -1.34 13.10
N THR A 84 4.08 -0.90 12.71
CA THR A 84 2.95 -0.73 13.66
C THR A 84 2.53 -2.03 14.36
N ILE A 85 2.65 -3.20 13.70
CA ILE A 85 2.23 -4.48 14.30
C ILE A 85 3.20 -4.90 15.41
N ARG A 86 4.51 -4.79 15.15
CA ARG A 86 5.54 -5.05 16.15
C ARG A 86 5.47 -4.05 17.30
N ALA A 87 5.29 -2.76 16.99
CA ALA A 87 5.08 -1.74 18.02
C ALA A 87 3.87 -2.08 18.89
N SER A 88 2.72 -2.42 18.29
CA SER A 88 1.52 -2.84 19.02
C SER A 88 1.76 -4.07 19.91
N THR A 89 2.58 -5.03 19.47
CA THR A 89 2.93 -6.21 20.27
C THR A 89 3.74 -5.82 21.51
N ILE A 90 4.73 -4.95 21.36
CA ILE A 90 5.57 -4.45 22.46
C ILE A 90 4.71 -3.65 23.45
N ILE A 91 3.90 -2.72 22.94
CA ILE A 91 3.00 -1.88 23.75
C ILE A 91 2.00 -2.75 24.52
N SER A 92 1.42 -3.77 23.89
CA SER A 92 0.47 -4.65 24.57
C SER A 92 1.08 -5.39 25.77
N ARG A 93 2.35 -5.77 25.68
CA ARG A 93 3.08 -6.42 26.78
C ARG A 93 3.35 -5.44 27.91
N ALA A 94 3.81 -4.24 27.57
CA ALA A 94 4.08 -3.18 28.55
C ALA A 94 2.82 -2.76 29.32
N LEU A 95 1.66 -2.74 28.66
CA LEU A 95 0.37 -2.38 29.27
C LEU A 95 -0.36 -3.57 29.92
N GLY A 96 0.15 -4.79 29.83
CA GLY A 96 -0.52 -5.99 30.36
C GLY A 96 -1.84 -6.35 29.64
N VAL A 97 -2.00 -5.98 28.37
CA VAL A 97 -3.23 -6.21 27.57
C VAL A 97 -2.98 -7.13 26.38
N LYS A 98 -4.06 -7.63 25.78
CA LYS A 98 -3.97 -8.42 24.54
C LYS A 98 -3.74 -7.49 23.34
N PRO A 99 -2.91 -7.85 22.33
CA PRO A 99 -2.66 -6.99 21.15
C PRO A 99 -3.94 -6.51 20.44
N LYS A 100 -4.98 -7.36 20.38
CA LYS A 100 -6.28 -7.02 19.78
C LYS A 100 -7.02 -5.86 20.46
N MET A 101 -6.66 -5.53 21.69
CA MET A 101 -7.26 -4.42 22.46
C MET A 101 -6.68 -3.07 22.05
N ILE A 102 -5.51 -3.05 21.41
CA ILE A 102 -4.94 -1.83 20.84
C ILE A 102 -5.59 -1.57 19.48
N GLY A 103 -6.31 -0.46 19.37
CA GLY A 103 -6.89 0.01 18.10
C GLY A 103 -5.95 0.98 17.39
N PHE A 104 -5.99 1.01 16.06
CA PHE A 104 -5.28 1.97 15.22
C PHE A 104 -5.98 2.10 13.87
N CYS A 105 -5.81 3.25 13.19
CA CYS A 105 -6.44 3.52 11.90
C CYS A 105 -5.84 2.72 10.74
N GLY A 106 -4.52 2.46 10.79
CA GLY A 106 -3.78 1.76 9.77
C GLY A 106 -2.35 1.45 10.21
N ILE A 107 -1.61 0.75 9.34
CA ILE A 107 -0.19 0.43 9.54
C ILE A 107 0.64 1.55 8.90
N LYS A 108 1.75 1.92 9.54
CA LYS A 108 2.77 2.82 8.99
C LYS A 108 4.04 2.04 8.70
N ASP A 109 4.81 2.54 7.74
CA ASP A 109 6.06 1.94 7.31
C ASP A 109 7.09 1.86 8.44
N LYS A 110 7.94 0.82 8.39
CA LYS A 110 9.06 0.66 9.32
C LYS A 110 10.10 1.77 9.15
N MET A 111 10.49 2.07 7.90
CA MET A 111 11.48 3.09 7.57
C MET A 111 10.84 4.48 7.58
N SER A 112 10.42 4.91 8.77
CA SER A 112 9.81 6.22 9.00
C SER A 112 9.91 6.64 10.47
N ILE A 113 9.75 7.94 10.71
CA ILE A 113 9.23 8.46 11.97
C ILE A 113 7.75 8.69 11.78
N SER A 114 6.90 8.13 12.65
CA SER A 114 5.46 8.27 12.48
C SER A 114 4.72 8.59 13.77
N TRP A 115 3.75 9.51 13.68
CA TRP A 115 2.80 9.84 14.73
C TRP A 115 1.42 9.35 14.32
N GLN A 116 0.89 8.35 15.02
CA GLN A 116 -0.42 7.77 14.72
C GLN A 116 -1.28 7.72 15.96
N PHE A 117 -2.60 7.75 15.78
CA PHE A 117 -3.49 7.56 16.91
C PHE A 117 -3.64 6.07 17.21
N ILE A 118 -3.68 5.75 18.50
CA ILE A 118 -4.03 4.43 19.00
C ILE A 118 -5.11 4.56 20.08
N THR A 119 -5.88 3.49 20.29
CA THR A 119 -6.76 3.38 21.47
C THR A 119 -6.29 2.23 22.34
N THR A 120 -6.15 2.47 23.63
CA THR A 120 -5.88 1.46 24.65
C THR A 120 -7.08 1.34 25.59
N PRO A 121 -7.22 0.24 26.36
CA PRO A 121 -8.20 0.21 27.44
C PRO A 121 -7.95 1.34 28.44
N ARG A 122 -9.03 1.90 28.98
CA ARG A 122 -8.92 2.96 30.00
C ARG A 122 -8.24 2.42 31.25
N GLY A 123 -7.43 3.27 31.88
CA GLY A 123 -6.70 2.92 33.12
C GLY A 123 -5.44 2.08 32.92
N THR A 124 -5.14 1.62 31.70
CA THR A 124 -3.88 0.88 31.45
C THR A 124 -2.70 1.79 31.17
N MET A 125 -2.94 3.04 30.78
CA MET A 125 -1.91 4.03 30.44
C MET A 125 -1.71 5.01 31.61
N SER A 126 -0.45 5.31 31.95
CA SER A 126 -0.12 6.37 32.90
C SER A 126 -0.50 7.75 32.34
N PRO A 127 -0.86 8.75 33.16
CA PRO A 127 -1.01 10.14 32.72
C PRO A 127 0.22 10.70 32.00
N ASP A 128 1.42 10.28 32.42
CA ASP A 128 2.69 10.66 31.77
C ASP A 128 2.96 9.89 30.47
N GLY A 129 2.11 8.92 30.13
CA GLY A 129 2.24 8.09 28.95
C GLY A 129 3.13 6.86 29.13
N LEU A 130 3.68 6.38 28.02
CA LEU A 130 4.57 5.22 27.97
C LEU A 130 5.71 5.48 27.01
N LYS A 131 6.94 5.42 27.51
CA LYS A 131 8.17 5.47 26.71
C LYS A 131 8.88 4.12 26.77
N ILE A 132 9.28 3.60 25.62
CA ILE A 132 10.08 2.37 25.49
C ILE A 132 11.25 2.68 24.57
N ASP A 133 12.42 2.78 25.19
CA ASP A 133 13.65 3.26 24.56
C ASP A 133 13.42 4.60 23.84
N GLU A 134 14.19 4.87 22.78
CA GLU A 134 13.95 6.00 21.87
C GLU A 134 13.04 5.61 20.68
N ILE A 135 12.46 4.40 20.71
CA ILE A 135 11.74 3.82 19.57
C ILE A 135 10.24 4.07 19.66
N ILE A 136 9.65 4.02 20.86
CA ILE A 136 8.21 4.16 21.11
C ILE A 136 7.99 5.19 22.20
N ASP A 137 7.10 6.15 21.92
CA ASP A 137 6.62 7.11 22.91
C ASP A 137 5.12 7.34 22.70
N ILE A 138 4.34 7.23 23.77
CA ILE A 138 2.89 7.29 23.74
C ILE A 138 2.43 8.36 24.72
N LYS A 139 1.65 9.33 24.21
CA LYS A 139 1.01 10.35 25.04
C LYS A 139 -0.50 10.15 25.07
N PRO A 140 -1.14 10.02 26.25
CA PRO A 140 -2.59 9.96 26.35
C PRO A 140 -3.22 11.31 25.97
N VAL A 141 -4.40 11.28 25.36
CA VAL A 141 -5.08 12.49 24.84
C VAL A 141 -6.43 12.68 25.51
N GLU A 142 -7.33 11.73 25.37
CA GLU A 142 -8.69 11.82 25.93
C GLU A 142 -9.32 10.43 26.07
N ASP A 143 -10.23 10.24 27.03
CA ASP A 143 -11.06 9.04 27.06
C ASP A 143 -12.09 9.07 25.93
N THR A 144 -12.38 7.91 25.36
CA THR A 144 -13.30 7.75 24.23
C THR A 144 -14.10 6.46 24.32
N GLY A 145 -15.38 6.53 23.91
CA GLY A 145 -16.22 5.34 23.79
C GLY A 145 -16.01 4.55 22.48
N SER A 146 -15.24 5.08 21.53
CA SER A 146 -15.10 4.49 20.18
C SER A 146 -13.69 3.99 19.91
N LYS A 147 -13.57 2.71 19.59
CA LYS A 147 -12.31 2.14 19.10
C LYS A 147 -11.94 2.76 17.75
N LEU A 148 -10.66 3.09 17.58
CA LEU A 148 -10.16 3.55 16.28
C LEU A 148 -10.29 2.46 15.23
N THR A 149 -10.77 2.88 14.06
CA THR A 149 -10.80 2.06 12.85
C THR A 149 -10.28 2.88 11.68
N SER A 150 -10.07 2.24 10.52
CA SER A 150 -9.72 2.96 9.30
C SER A 150 -10.74 4.04 8.90
N ARG A 151 -11.98 3.97 9.40
CA ARG A 151 -13.00 5.00 9.16
C ARG A 151 -12.74 6.30 9.90
N SER A 152 -11.99 6.25 11.01
CA SER A 152 -11.65 7.40 11.86
C SER A 152 -10.60 8.32 11.22
N LEU A 153 -9.85 7.82 10.23
CA LEU A 153 -8.79 8.57 9.55
C LEU A 153 -9.38 9.50 8.47
N LEU A 154 -9.03 10.79 8.56
CA LEU A 154 -9.35 11.78 7.53
C LEU A 154 -8.31 11.79 6.43
N LYS A 155 -7.03 11.89 6.81
CA LYS A 155 -5.89 11.91 5.88
C LYS A 155 -4.58 11.53 6.58
N ASN A 156 -3.60 11.12 5.79
CA ASN A 156 -2.22 11.04 6.21
C ASN A 156 -1.47 12.28 5.71
N VAL A 157 -0.61 12.82 6.53
CA VAL A 157 0.34 13.86 6.14
C VAL A 157 1.74 13.27 6.18
N PHE A 158 2.60 13.76 5.30
CA PHE A 158 3.96 13.31 5.15
C PHE A 158 4.89 14.51 5.00
N GLU A 159 6.09 14.38 5.56
CA GLU A 159 7.25 15.18 5.19
C GLU A 159 8.30 14.20 4.67
N ILE A 160 8.69 14.38 3.41
CA ILE A 160 9.49 13.42 2.68
C ILE A 160 10.68 14.15 2.09
N LYS A 161 11.86 13.70 2.46
CA LYS A 161 13.12 14.16 1.90
C LYS A 161 13.53 13.21 0.76
N ILE A 162 13.64 13.76 -0.43
CA ILE A 162 14.24 13.11 -1.59
C ILE A 162 15.72 13.50 -1.56
N ARG A 163 16.61 12.51 -1.53
CA ARG A 163 18.07 12.69 -1.52
C ARG A 163 18.66 12.30 -2.88
N ARG A 164 19.89 12.73 -3.15
CA ARG A 164 20.62 12.41 -4.38
C ARG A 164 19.83 12.77 -5.65
N ALA A 165 19.07 13.85 -5.56
CA ALA A 165 18.19 14.32 -6.63
C ALA A 165 18.87 15.41 -7.43
N ARG A 166 18.63 15.45 -8.74
CA ARG A 166 18.96 16.61 -9.57
C ARG A 166 17.83 17.63 -9.40
N VAL A 167 17.95 18.49 -8.39
CA VAL A 167 16.84 19.36 -8.00
C VAL A 167 16.66 20.51 -8.99
N ASP A 168 15.59 20.45 -9.78
CA ASP A 168 15.02 21.57 -10.53
C ASP A 168 13.64 21.89 -9.96
N VAL A 169 13.56 22.97 -9.18
CA VAL A 169 12.32 23.38 -8.49
C VAL A 169 11.23 23.77 -9.47
N ASP A 170 11.58 24.36 -10.62
CA ASP A 170 10.59 24.78 -11.60
C ASP A 170 10.04 23.57 -12.36
N GLU A 171 10.86 22.55 -12.61
CA GLU A 171 10.41 21.26 -13.13
C GLU A 171 9.44 20.56 -12.16
N VAL A 172 9.74 20.58 -10.86
CA VAL A 172 8.84 20.02 -9.83
C VAL A 172 7.52 20.78 -9.79
N LYS A 173 7.55 22.13 -9.84
CA LYS A 173 6.33 22.95 -9.88
C LYS A 173 5.51 22.67 -11.13
N ARG A 174 6.13 22.59 -12.31
CA ARG A 174 5.45 22.22 -13.57
C ARG A 174 4.76 20.87 -13.45
N CYS A 175 5.47 19.86 -12.94
CA CYS A 175 4.90 18.54 -12.68
C CYS A 175 3.67 18.62 -11.77
N ILE A 176 3.76 19.36 -10.65
CA ILE A 176 2.64 19.52 -9.71
C ILE A 176 1.41 20.16 -10.38
N GLU A 177 1.61 21.19 -11.21
CA GLU A 177 0.51 21.84 -11.94
C GLU A 177 -0.13 20.90 -12.98
N GLU A 178 0.67 20.16 -13.75
CA GLU A 178 0.16 19.14 -14.67
C GLU A 178 -0.68 18.09 -13.93
N LEU A 179 -0.20 17.60 -12.78
CA LEU A 179 -0.93 16.63 -11.96
C LEU A 179 -2.23 17.19 -11.37
N LYS A 180 -2.29 18.50 -11.07
CA LYS A 180 -3.53 19.16 -10.62
C LYS A 180 -4.57 19.22 -11.73
N VAL A 181 -4.13 19.33 -12.99
CA VAL A 181 -4.98 19.39 -14.18
C VAL A 181 -5.40 18.00 -14.63
N HIS A 182 -4.45 17.08 -14.84
CA HIS A 182 -4.68 15.75 -15.40
C HIS A 182 -5.11 14.70 -14.36
N GLY A 183 -4.89 14.99 -13.07
CA GLY A 183 -5.11 14.07 -11.98
C GLY A 183 -3.94 13.12 -11.77
N VAL A 184 -3.76 12.66 -10.52
CA VAL A 184 -2.73 11.68 -10.18
C VAL A 184 -3.34 10.27 -10.28
N PRO A 185 -2.83 9.37 -11.13
CA PRO A 185 -3.36 8.02 -11.27
C PRO A 185 -3.20 7.25 -9.95
N ASN A 186 -4.28 6.67 -9.44
CA ASN A 186 -4.33 6.07 -8.10
C ASN A 186 -3.90 4.59 -8.08
N PHE A 187 -2.73 4.30 -8.65
CA PHE A 187 -2.15 2.96 -8.69
C PHE A 187 -1.98 2.33 -7.30
N TYR A 188 -1.99 1.00 -7.26
CA TYR A 188 -1.44 0.25 -6.13
C TYR A 188 0.08 0.21 -6.27
N GLY A 189 0.80 0.74 -5.27
CA GLY A 189 2.27 0.80 -5.32
C GLY A 189 2.98 -0.52 -5.01
N HIS A 190 4.31 -0.50 -5.17
CA HIS A 190 5.24 -1.62 -4.97
C HIS A 190 4.99 -2.47 -3.70
N GLN A 191 4.68 -1.83 -2.56
CA GLN A 191 4.48 -2.56 -1.29
C GLN A 191 3.30 -3.55 -1.35
N ARG A 192 2.34 -3.35 -2.27
CA ARG A 192 1.18 -4.23 -2.43
C ARG A 192 1.56 -5.60 -3.00
N PHE A 193 2.60 -5.66 -3.82
CA PHE A 193 3.02 -6.86 -4.56
C PHE A 193 4.22 -7.56 -3.92
N GLY A 194 4.95 -6.84 -3.08
CA GLY A 194 6.28 -7.22 -2.62
C GLY A 194 7.31 -6.39 -3.37
N ILE A 195 8.27 -5.86 -2.62
CA ILE A 195 9.14 -4.80 -3.12
C ILE A 195 10.29 -5.38 -3.95
N THR A 196 11.17 -6.15 -3.31
CA THR A 196 12.30 -6.82 -3.96
C THR A 196 11.92 -8.16 -4.58
N ARG A 197 10.74 -8.67 -4.22
CA ARG A 197 10.18 -9.92 -4.73
C ARG A 197 8.67 -9.73 -4.95
N PRO A 198 8.22 -9.21 -6.10
CA PRO A 198 6.79 -8.97 -6.38
C PRO A 198 5.98 -10.28 -6.61
N ILE A 199 6.14 -11.27 -5.73
CA ILE A 199 5.56 -12.62 -5.83
C ILE A 199 4.07 -12.68 -5.46
N THR A 200 3.55 -11.67 -4.76
CA THR A 200 2.28 -11.79 -4.02
C THR A 200 1.09 -12.09 -4.94
N ALA A 201 1.09 -11.51 -6.15
CA ALA A 201 0.04 -11.76 -7.14
C ALA A 201 0.18 -13.12 -7.83
N ILE A 202 1.40 -13.64 -8.03
CA ILE A 202 1.62 -14.99 -8.57
C ILE A 202 1.02 -16.03 -7.61
N VAL A 203 1.37 -15.95 -6.32
CA VAL A 203 0.83 -16.87 -5.31
C VAL A 203 -0.68 -16.69 -5.18
N GLY A 204 -1.19 -15.46 -5.23
CA GLY A 204 -2.62 -15.18 -5.24
C GLY A 204 -3.36 -15.85 -6.39
N LYS A 205 -2.79 -15.80 -7.60
CA LYS A 205 -3.37 -16.43 -8.80
C LYS A 205 -3.40 -17.95 -8.66
N LEU A 206 -2.31 -18.57 -8.22
CA LEU A 206 -2.24 -20.02 -7.97
C LEU A 206 -3.27 -20.47 -6.91
N ILE A 207 -3.47 -19.68 -5.86
CA ILE A 207 -4.52 -19.93 -4.86
C ILE A 207 -5.92 -19.85 -5.48
N MET A 208 -6.18 -18.87 -6.34
CA MET A 208 -7.48 -18.70 -7.02
C MET A 208 -7.77 -19.82 -8.03
N GLU A 209 -6.73 -20.42 -8.61
CA GLU A 209 -6.79 -21.57 -9.52
C GLU A 209 -6.84 -22.92 -8.79
N ASP A 210 -6.86 -22.93 -7.46
CA ASP A 210 -6.80 -24.12 -6.60
C ASP A 210 -5.51 -24.96 -6.77
N ARG A 211 -4.46 -24.37 -7.33
CA ARG A 211 -3.11 -24.96 -7.51
C ARG A 211 -2.26 -24.75 -6.26
N LEU A 212 -2.72 -25.31 -5.14
CA LEU A 212 -2.19 -24.98 -3.81
C LEU A 212 -0.76 -25.48 -3.56
N GLU A 213 -0.42 -26.65 -4.09
CA GLU A 213 0.94 -27.15 -4.06
C GLU A 213 1.89 -26.14 -4.70
N GLU A 214 1.58 -25.74 -5.94
CA GLU A 214 2.38 -24.77 -6.68
C GLU A 214 2.41 -23.41 -5.98
N ALA A 215 1.32 -22.98 -5.36
CA ALA A 215 1.28 -21.75 -4.57
C ALA A 215 2.27 -21.80 -3.40
N VAL A 216 2.31 -22.91 -2.67
CA VAL A 216 3.25 -23.10 -1.55
C VAL A 216 4.68 -23.23 -2.06
N LYS A 217 4.91 -24.02 -3.11
CA LYS A 217 6.22 -24.15 -3.76
C LYS A 217 6.75 -22.79 -4.22
N ALA A 218 5.94 -22.02 -4.93
CA ALA A 218 6.29 -20.67 -5.38
C ALA A 218 6.56 -19.72 -4.20
N PHE A 219 5.74 -19.74 -3.15
CA PHE A 219 5.97 -18.88 -1.98
C PHE A 219 7.32 -19.17 -1.29
N LEU A 220 7.71 -20.45 -1.23
CA LEU A 220 8.94 -20.89 -0.60
C LEU A 220 10.18 -20.66 -1.48
N SER A 221 10.12 -21.02 -2.77
CA SER A 221 11.33 -21.17 -3.61
C SER A 221 11.41 -20.21 -4.80
N ALA A 222 10.33 -19.52 -5.18
CA ALA A 222 10.43 -18.50 -6.21
C ALA A 222 11.28 -17.32 -5.71
N TYR A 223 12.21 -16.88 -6.54
CA TYR A 223 13.14 -15.79 -6.20
C TYR A 223 13.08 -14.68 -7.25
N SER A 224 13.54 -13.50 -6.88
CA SER A 224 13.81 -12.38 -7.79
C SER A 224 15.29 -11.99 -7.74
N PRO A 225 15.89 -11.59 -8.87
CA PRO A 225 17.26 -11.05 -8.90
C PRO A 225 17.48 -9.85 -7.96
N LEU A 226 16.41 -9.12 -7.62
CA LEU A 226 16.42 -7.92 -6.79
C LEU A 226 16.43 -8.22 -5.27
N GLU A 227 16.33 -9.49 -4.88
CA GLU A 227 16.49 -9.92 -3.48
C GLU A 227 17.96 -9.90 -3.05
N GLY A 228 18.19 -9.80 -1.73
CA GLY A 228 19.54 -9.98 -1.18
C GLY A 228 20.05 -11.39 -1.43
N GLU A 229 21.36 -11.53 -1.63
CA GLU A 229 22.03 -12.76 -2.04
C GLU A 229 21.68 -13.95 -1.13
N GLU A 230 21.74 -13.77 0.20
CA GLU A 230 21.41 -14.81 1.19
C GLU A 230 20.00 -15.40 0.97
N ASN A 231 19.00 -14.53 0.80
CA ASN A 231 17.61 -14.97 0.55
C ASN A 231 17.47 -15.63 -0.82
N ARG A 232 18.15 -15.09 -1.84
CA ARG A 232 18.08 -15.59 -3.22
C ARG A 232 18.67 -17.00 -3.31
N SER A 233 19.88 -17.19 -2.77
CA SER A 233 20.59 -18.48 -2.79
C SER A 233 19.84 -19.55 -2.01
N ALA A 234 19.26 -19.23 -0.84
CA ALA A 234 18.45 -20.18 -0.08
C ALA A 234 17.22 -20.67 -0.87
N ARG A 235 16.54 -19.76 -1.58
CA ARG A 235 15.37 -20.10 -2.41
C ARG A 235 15.73 -20.91 -3.64
N MET A 236 16.85 -20.56 -4.30
CA MET A 236 17.37 -21.32 -5.45
C MET A 236 17.70 -22.76 -5.04
N ASN A 237 18.43 -22.94 -3.94
CA ASN A 237 18.75 -24.26 -3.42
C ASN A 237 17.49 -25.10 -3.10
N LEU A 238 16.49 -24.49 -2.44
CA LEU A 238 15.22 -25.17 -2.19
C LEU A 238 14.46 -25.50 -3.49
N ARG A 239 14.53 -24.64 -4.52
CA ARG A 239 13.90 -24.89 -5.82
C ARG A 239 14.51 -26.08 -6.54
N GLU A 240 15.84 -26.24 -6.46
CA GLU A 240 16.59 -27.30 -7.13
C GLU A 240 16.48 -28.65 -6.40
N ASN A 241 16.63 -28.64 -5.08
CA ASN A 241 16.74 -29.88 -4.29
C ASN A 241 15.43 -30.31 -3.62
N TRP A 242 14.48 -29.38 -3.45
CA TRP A 242 13.21 -29.58 -2.74
C TRP A 242 13.32 -30.32 -1.38
N ASN A 243 14.41 -30.07 -0.64
CA ASN A 243 14.65 -30.66 0.68
C ASN A 243 14.33 -29.65 1.79
N LEU A 244 13.19 -29.85 2.48
CA LEU A 244 12.72 -28.94 3.52
C LEU A 244 13.56 -28.97 4.80
N GLU A 245 14.12 -30.13 5.14
CA GLU A 245 14.90 -30.31 6.36
C GLU A 245 16.24 -29.55 6.25
N ASP A 246 16.97 -29.77 5.16
CA ASP A 246 18.21 -29.06 4.87
C ASP A 246 17.97 -27.56 4.71
N SER A 247 16.92 -27.19 3.96
CA SER A 247 16.54 -25.79 3.76
C SER A 247 16.18 -25.08 5.08
N LEU A 248 15.60 -25.76 6.06
CA LEU A 248 15.29 -25.13 7.35
C LEU A 248 16.56 -24.74 8.13
N SER A 249 17.69 -25.41 7.88
CA SER A 249 18.98 -25.05 8.47
C SER A 249 19.63 -23.84 7.79
N THR A 250 19.50 -23.72 6.46
CA THR A 250 20.15 -22.69 5.64
C THR A 250 19.29 -21.43 5.44
N PHE A 251 17.96 -21.53 5.56
CA PHE A 251 17.06 -20.39 5.34
C PHE A 251 17.29 -19.28 6.38
N PRO A 252 17.44 -18.02 5.96
CA PRO A 252 17.64 -16.90 6.87
C PRO A 252 16.52 -16.78 7.92
N LYS A 253 16.88 -16.40 9.16
CA LYS A 253 15.90 -16.21 10.25
C LYS A 253 14.86 -15.12 9.95
N SER A 254 15.18 -14.21 9.04
CA SER A 254 14.30 -13.15 8.54
C SER A 254 13.11 -13.71 7.74
N LEU A 255 13.25 -14.89 7.11
CA LEU A 255 12.21 -15.58 6.34
C LEU A 255 11.27 -16.39 7.26
N ARG A 256 10.72 -15.71 8.26
CA ARG A 256 9.91 -16.34 9.31
C ARG A 256 8.74 -17.15 8.74
N TYR A 257 8.00 -16.59 7.78
CA TYR A 257 6.79 -17.24 7.25
C TYR A 257 7.13 -18.50 6.46
N GLU A 258 8.17 -18.44 5.64
CA GLU A 258 8.69 -19.58 4.89
C GLU A 258 9.11 -20.70 5.84
N ARG A 259 9.88 -20.36 6.89
CA ARG A 259 10.30 -21.34 7.91
C ARG A 259 9.13 -22.01 8.63
N GLU A 260 8.07 -21.27 8.96
CA GLU A 260 6.88 -21.84 9.60
C GLU A 260 6.11 -22.77 8.66
N ILE A 261 6.01 -22.44 7.37
CA ILE A 261 5.44 -23.33 6.35
C ILE A 261 6.27 -24.62 6.23
N MET A 262 7.59 -24.52 6.15
CA MET A 262 8.46 -25.70 6.02
C MET A 262 8.31 -26.64 7.21
N LYS A 263 8.35 -26.10 8.44
CA LYS A 263 8.11 -26.89 9.67
C LYS A 263 6.75 -27.59 9.67
N TYR A 264 5.71 -26.91 9.17
CA TYR A 264 4.37 -27.48 9.08
C TYR A 264 4.33 -28.66 8.11
N LEU A 265 4.89 -28.48 6.90
CA LEU A 265 4.92 -29.53 5.87
C LEU A 265 5.77 -30.74 6.26
N MET A 266 6.82 -30.56 7.07
CA MET A 266 7.60 -31.68 7.64
C MET A 266 6.76 -32.54 8.59
N GLN A 267 5.78 -31.95 9.29
CA GLN A 267 4.87 -32.69 10.18
C GLN A 267 3.64 -33.23 9.46
N LYS A 268 3.18 -32.52 8.43
CA LYS A 268 2.01 -32.86 7.62
C LYS A 268 2.35 -32.72 6.13
N PRO A 269 3.01 -33.75 5.54
CA PRO A 269 3.30 -33.76 4.12
C PRO A 269 2.04 -33.56 3.28
N GLU A 270 2.16 -32.85 2.17
CA GLU A 270 1.09 -32.60 1.18
C GLU A 270 -0.14 -31.81 1.69
N ASP A 271 -0.21 -31.42 2.97
CA ASP A 271 -1.26 -30.53 3.48
C ASP A 271 -0.98 -29.04 3.15
N TYR A 272 -1.08 -28.70 1.86
CA TYR A 272 -0.81 -27.34 1.37
C TYR A 272 -1.83 -26.30 1.84
N VAL A 273 -3.09 -26.72 2.07
CA VAL A 273 -4.12 -25.86 2.67
C VAL A 273 -3.71 -25.47 4.09
N GLY A 274 -3.34 -26.46 4.90
CA GLY A 274 -2.83 -26.28 6.25
C GLY A 274 -1.57 -25.42 6.28
N ALA A 275 -0.65 -25.67 5.36
CA ALA A 275 0.58 -24.91 5.20
C ALA A 275 0.30 -23.42 4.94
N LEU A 276 -0.59 -23.09 4.00
CA LEU A 276 -1.02 -21.70 3.77
C LEU A 276 -1.72 -21.11 4.99
N ARG A 277 -2.52 -21.90 5.73
CA ARG A 277 -3.22 -21.44 6.94
C ARG A 277 -2.30 -21.09 8.12
N THR A 278 -1.04 -21.53 8.12
CA THR A 278 -0.02 -21.04 9.06
C THR A 278 0.23 -19.54 8.92
N LEU A 279 0.02 -18.99 7.71
CA LEU A 279 0.20 -17.57 7.46
C LEU A 279 -0.92 -16.75 8.11
N PRO A 280 -0.62 -15.52 8.57
CA PRO A 280 -1.64 -14.60 9.05
C PRO A 280 -2.73 -14.38 7.99
N ILE A 281 -4.00 -14.36 8.41
CA ILE A 281 -5.15 -14.19 7.49
C ILE A 281 -5.04 -12.94 6.60
N ARG A 282 -4.43 -11.87 7.11
CA ARG A 282 -4.20 -10.63 6.33
C ARG A 282 -3.23 -10.86 5.16
N LEU A 283 -2.20 -11.69 5.34
CA LEU A 283 -1.24 -12.01 4.28
C LEU A 283 -1.89 -12.91 3.22
N ARG A 284 -2.67 -13.90 3.64
CA ARG A 284 -3.42 -14.76 2.71
C ARG A 284 -4.43 -13.97 1.88
N ARG A 285 -5.18 -13.05 2.49
CA ARG A 285 -6.07 -12.13 1.77
C ARG A 285 -5.31 -11.22 0.82
N LEU A 286 -4.17 -10.69 1.26
CA LEU A 286 -3.33 -9.82 0.44
C LEU A 286 -2.91 -10.51 -0.87
N MET A 287 -2.60 -11.81 -0.85
CA MET A 287 -2.27 -12.58 -2.06
C MET A 287 -3.39 -12.51 -3.10
N VAL A 288 -4.60 -12.91 -2.73
CA VAL A 288 -5.78 -12.85 -3.62
C VAL A 288 -6.10 -11.41 -4.04
N GLU A 289 -6.09 -10.47 -3.10
CA GLU A 289 -6.39 -9.06 -3.40
C GLU A 289 -5.31 -8.38 -4.27
N SER A 290 -4.09 -8.92 -4.32
CA SER A 290 -3.03 -8.38 -5.18
C SER A 290 -3.24 -8.73 -6.65
N VAL A 291 -3.90 -9.85 -6.97
CA VAL A 291 -4.35 -10.16 -8.34
C VAL A 291 -5.36 -9.11 -8.83
N ALA A 292 -6.33 -8.76 -7.97
CA ALA A 292 -7.28 -7.69 -8.27
C ALA A 292 -6.60 -6.32 -8.43
N ALA A 293 -5.60 -6.03 -7.60
CA ALA A 293 -4.80 -4.81 -7.70
C ALA A 293 -3.99 -4.75 -9.01
N LEU A 294 -3.45 -5.88 -9.48
CA LEU A 294 -2.72 -5.97 -10.74
C LEU A 294 -3.63 -5.70 -11.95
N ALA A 295 -4.83 -6.29 -11.96
CA ALA A 295 -5.83 -6.02 -12.99
C ALA A 295 -6.23 -4.53 -13.02
N PHE A 296 -6.44 -3.94 -11.83
CA PHE A 296 -6.72 -2.51 -11.69
C PHE A 296 -5.57 -1.64 -12.23
N ASN A 297 -4.32 -1.94 -11.87
CA ASN A 297 -3.15 -1.21 -12.35
C ASN A 297 -3.06 -1.27 -13.89
N LYS A 298 -3.15 -2.47 -14.48
CA LYS A 298 -3.13 -2.64 -15.94
C LYS A 298 -4.24 -1.83 -16.64
N ALA A 299 -5.46 -1.84 -16.09
CA ALA A 299 -6.56 -1.05 -16.61
C ALA A 299 -6.27 0.45 -16.52
N LEU A 300 -5.74 0.91 -15.38
CA LEU A 300 -5.41 2.32 -15.15
C LEU A 300 -4.28 2.80 -16.08
N SER A 301 -3.28 1.95 -16.36
CA SER A 301 -2.22 2.25 -17.33
C SER A 301 -2.77 2.47 -18.74
N ARG A 302 -3.76 1.68 -19.18
CA ARG A 302 -4.46 1.91 -20.46
C ARG A 302 -5.24 3.22 -20.48
N ILE A 303 -5.93 3.53 -19.39
CA ILE A 303 -6.71 4.77 -19.26
C ILE A 303 -5.79 5.99 -19.26
N LEU A 304 -4.65 5.88 -18.58
CA LEU A 304 -3.62 6.90 -18.54
C LEU A 304 -3.03 7.16 -19.93
N ALA A 305 -2.71 6.10 -20.68
CA ALA A 305 -2.18 6.21 -22.05
C ALA A 305 -3.11 7.02 -22.99
N GLU A 306 -4.43 6.90 -22.83
CA GLU A 306 -5.42 7.68 -23.60
C GLU A 306 -5.72 9.06 -23.00
N ARG A 307 -5.06 9.46 -21.90
CA ARG A 307 -5.31 10.71 -21.15
C ARG A 307 -6.75 10.88 -20.64
N LYS A 308 -7.47 9.78 -20.40
CA LYS A 308 -8.89 9.77 -19.99
C LYS A 308 -9.12 9.62 -18.48
N LEU A 309 -8.25 10.21 -17.66
CA LEU A 309 -8.32 10.05 -16.19
C LEU A 309 -9.47 10.84 -15.53
N ILE A 310 -9.84 11.99 -16.10
CA ILE A 310 -10.79 12.93 -15.49
C ILE A 310 -12.10 13.08 -16.28
N GLU A 311 -12.13 12.59 -17.52
CA GLU A 311 -13.28 12.73 -18.41
C GLU A 311 -14.28 11.58 -18.21
N PRO A 312 -15.50 11.84 -17.71
CA PRO A 312 -16.51 10.81 -17.55
C PRO A 312 -17.10 10.42 -18.91
N GLU A 313 -17.27 9.13 -19.14
CA GLU A 313 -17.93 8.57 -20.33
C GLU A 313 -19.22 7.85 -19.91
N ILE A 314 -20.16 7.70 -20.85
CA ILE A 314 -21.40 6.94 -20.61
C ILE A 314 -21.03 5.51 -20.19
N GLY A 315 -21.68 5.04 -19.14
CA GLY A 315 -21.46 3.73 -18.54
C GLY A 315 -20.43 3.71 -17.42
N ASP A 316 -19.59 4.75 -17.27
CA ASP A 316 -18.61 4.84 -16.18
C ASP A 316 -19.29 4.83 -14.81
N TYR A 317 -18.54 4.41 -13.80
CA TYR A 317 -18.93 4.60 -12.41
C TYR A 317 -18.29 5.85 -11.83
N VAL A 318 -19.09 6.62 -11.12
CA VAL A 318 -18.65 7.77 -10.34
C VAL A 318 -19.09 7.62 -8.90
N ILE A 319 -18.22 8.00 -7.97
CA ILE A 319 -18.48 7.90 -6.53
C ILE A 319 -18.40 9.29 -5.88
N PRO A 320 -19.34 9.63 -4.99
CA PRO A 320 -19.27 10.85 -4.20
C PRO A 320 -18.05 10.91 -3.29
N LEU A 321 -17.55 12.13 -3.10
CA LEU A 321 -16.46 12.44 -2.19
C LEU A 321 -17.02 13.14 -0.95
N GLY A 322 -16.86 12.49 0.21
CA GLY A 322 -17.18 13.06 1.51
C GLY A 322 -16.07 13.97 2.05
N LEU A 323 -16.08 14.22 3.35
CA LEU A 323 -15.09 15.06 4.03
C LEU A 323 -13.65 14.57 3.74
N GLY A 324 -12.75 15.51 3.45
CA GLY A 324 -11.35 15.19 3.14
C GLY A 324 -11.12 14.48 1.81
N GLY A 325 -12.13 14.36 0.94
CA GLY A 325 -12.03 13.61 -0.31
C GLY A 325 -12.16 12.10 -0.13
N LYS A 326 -12.76 11.65 0.98
CA LYS A 326 -13.00 10.24 1.25
C LYS A 326 -14.08 9.68 0.31
N PRO A 327 -13.80 8.62 -0.46
CA PRO A 327 -14.80 8.07 -1.39
C PRO A 327 -15.94 7.34 -0.67
N GLU A 328 -17.19 7.71 -0.97
CA GLU A 328 -18.43 7.10 -0.46
C GLU A 328 -18.89 5.99 -1.40
N LYS A 329 -18.19 4.85 -1.35
CA LYS A 329 -18.34 3.74 -2.32
C LYS A 329 -19.76 3.17 -2.43
N ASP A 330 -20.52 3.19 -1.34
CA ASP A 330 -21.89 2.67 -1.28
C ASP A 330 -22.89 3.54 -2.05
N ARG A 331 -22.50 4.76 -2.44
CA ARG A 331 -23.30 5.72 -3.20
C ARG A 331 -22.85 5.84 -4.65
N CYS A 332 -22.31 4.77 -5.21
CA CYS A 332 -21.88 4.71 -6.60
C CYS A 332 -23.04 5.02 -7.56
N VAL A 333 -22.77 5.84 -8.57
CA VAL A 333 -23.71 6.21 -9.63
C VAL A 333 -23.09 5.84 -10.97
N GLN A 334 -23.91 5.28 -11.86
CA GLN A 334 -23.52 5.07 -13.25
C GLN A 334 -23.79 6.33 -14.08
N VAL A 335 -22.82 6.71 -14.91
CA VAL A 335 -22.95 7.81 -15.86
C VAL A 335 -23.88 7.38 -17.01
N ARG A 336 -24.89 8.20 -17.28
CA ARG A 336 -25.88 8.03 -18.34
C ARG A 336 -26.01 9.33 -19.14
N SER A 337 -26.63 9.26 -20.32
CA SER A 337 -26.93 10.44 -21.15
C SER A 337 -27.59 11.56 -20.36
N GLU A 338 -28.52 11.23 -19.45
CA GLU A 338 -29.34 12.20 -18.73
C GLU A 338 -28.57 12.92 -17.61
N ASN A 339 -27.51 12.31 -17.07
CA ASN A 339 -26.76 12.85 -15.93
C ASN A 339 -25.33 13.31 -16.28
N LEU A 340 -24.88 13.10 -17.52
CA LEU A 340 -23.50 13.32 -17.94
C LEU A 340 -23.00 14.74 -17.64
N GLU A 341 -23.77 15.77 -18.02
CA GLU A 341 -23.38 17.18 -17.80
C GLU A 341 -23.30 17.54 -16.31
N THR A 342 -24.23 17.01 -15.50
CA THR A 342 -24.17 17.16 -14.04
C THR A 342 -22.95 16.47 -13.46
N VAL A 343 -22.62 15.26 -13.92
CA VAL A 343 -21.44 14.51 -13.49
C VAL A 343 -20.15 15.27 -13.85
N LYS A 344 -20.02 15.77 -15.08
CA LYS A 344 -18.88 16.59 -15.51
C LYS A 344 -18.67 17.80 -14.60
N LYS A 345 -19.75 18.54 -14.30
CA LYS A 345 -19.70 19.69 -13.38
C LYS A 345 -19.23 19.28 -11.98
N LEU A 346 -19.76 18.18 -11.44
CA LEU A 346 -19.42 17.71 -10.10
C LEU A 346 -17.99 17.14 -10.00
N ILE A 347 -17.46 16.52 -11.06
CA ILE A 347 -16.05 16.11 -11.14
C ILE A 347 -15.16 17.36 -11.14
N LYS A 348 -15.48 18.38 -11.94
CA LYS A 348 -14.74 19.65 -11.98
C LYS A 348 -14.73 20.35 -10.60
N MET A 349 -15.83 20.25 -9.85
CA MET A 349 -15.94 20.75 -8.48
C MET A 349 -15.30 19.82 -7.41
N ARG A 350 -14.66 18.71 -7.81
CA ARG A 350 -14.08 17.68 -6.93
C ARG A 350 -15.09 17.11 -5.91
N ARG A 351 -16.35 16.95 -6.32
CA ARG A 351 -17.44 16.33 -5.53
C ARG A 351 -17.75 14.89 -5.94
N LEU A 352 -17.43 14.53 -7.18
CA LEU A 352 -17.46 13.16 -7.70
C LEU A 352 -16.08 12.78 -8.21
N VAL A 353 -15.78 11.48 -8.24
CA VAL A 353 -14.59 10.93 -8.90
C VAL A 353 -14.95 9.68 -9.69
N ILE A 354 -14.33 9.50 -10.85
CA ILE A 354 -14.46 8.27 -11.65
C ILE A 354 -13.81 7.12 -10.88
N ALA A 355 -14.46 5.96 -10.89
CA ALA A 355 -14.01 4.79 -10.18
C ALA A 355 -14.12 3.55 -11.06
N LEU A 356 -13.19 2.61 -10.83
CA LEU A 356 -13.27 1.27 -11.38
C LEU A 356 -13.44 0.24 -10.25
N PRO A 357 -14.06 -0.91 -10.55
CA PRO A 357 -13.97 -2.06 -9.66
C PRO A 357 -12.52 -2.47 -9.45
N VAL A 358 -12.16 -2.74 -8.21
CA VAL A 358 -11.08 -3.65 -7.85
C VAL A 358 -11.74 -5.04 -7.82
N PRO A 359 -11.43 -5.91 -8.80
CA PRO A 359 -12.23 -7.11 -9.06
C PRO A 359 -12.39 -8.04 -7.85
N GLY A 360 -13.52 -8.74 -7.84
CA GLY A 360 -13.91 -9.75 -6.88
C GLY A 360 -15.19 -10.45 -7.32
N TYR A 361 -15.65 -11.45 -6.59
CA TYR A 361 -16.68 -12.37 -7.08
C TYR A 361 -18.09 -11.79 -7.24
N LEU A 362 -18.33 -10.55 -6.77
CA LEU A 362 -19.57 -9.80 -7.01
C LEU A 362 -19.34 -8.52 -7.82
N SER A 363 -18.16 -8.35 -8.42
CA SER A 363 -17.84 -7.13 -9.14
C SER A 363 -18.62 -7.05 -10.45
N ASN A 364 -19.43 -6.00 -10.58
CA ASN A 364 -20.07 -5.64 -11.84
C ASN A 364 -19.19 -4.64 -12.62
N ILE A 365 -18.61 -5.05 -13.74
CA ILE A 365 -17.70 -4.19 -14.53
C ILE A 365 -18.51 -3.23 -15.40
N PRO A 366 -18.29 -1.90 -15.30
CA PRO A 366 -19.07 -0.91 -16.04
C PRO A 366 -19.00 -1.13 -17.56
N LYS A 367 -20.13 -0.95 -18.26
CA LYS A 367 -20.21 -1.03 -19.72
C LYS A 367 -19.74 0.30 -20.37
N SER A 368 -18.52 0.70 -20.06
CA SER A 368 -17.83 1.85 -20.65
C SER A 368 -16.49 1.43 -21.23
N TRP A 369 -15.83 2.33 -21.95
CA TRP A 369 -14.47 2.11 -22.45
C TRP A 369 -13.47 1.85 -21.31
N LYS A 370 -13.58 2.57 -20.18
CA LYS A 370 -12.73 2.33 -18.99
C LYS A 370 -13.02 0.98 -18.33
N GLY A 371 -14.29 0.54 -18.34
CA GLY A 371 -14.65 -0.81 -17.91
C GLY A 371 -14.10 -1.89 -18.84
N GLU A 372 -14.06 -1.62 -20.15
CA GLU A 372 -13.43 -2.51 -21.13
C GLU A 372 -11.92 -2.63 -20.92
N ALA A 373 -11.24 -1.54 -20.55
CA ALA A 373 -9.83 -1.59 -20.16
C ALA A 373 -9.57 -2.55 -18.97
N LEU A 374 -10.54 -2.68 -18.05
CA LEU A 374 -10.50 -3.65 -16.95
C LEU A 374 -10.82 -5.08 -17.40
N ARG A 375 -11.77 -5.29 -18.32
CA ARG A 375 -12.03 -6.63 -18.89
C ARG A 375 -10.79 -7.17 -19.59
N LYS A 376 -10.18 -6.37 -20.47
CA LYS A 376 -8.92 -6.72 -21.13
C LYS A 376 -7.80 -7.04 -20.13
N ALA A 377 -7.72 -6.29 -19.02
CA ALA A 377 -6.75 -6.58 -17.97
C ALA A 377 -6.96 -7.94 -17.31
N LEU A 378 -8.21 -8.33 -17.10
CA LEU A 378 -8.59 -9.63 -16.54
C LEU A 378 -8.35 -10.77 -17.53
N GLU A 379 -8.69 -10.56 -18.81
CA GLU A 379 -8.43 -11.50 -19.91
C GLU A 379 -6.94 -11.79 -20.06
N GLU A 380 -6.08 -10.76 -20.09
CA GLU A 380 -4.63 -10.93 -20.13
C GLU A 380 -4.05 -11.72 -18.95
N LEU A 381 -4.70 -11.62 -17.79
CA LEU A 381 -4.29 -12.36 -16.60
C LEU A 381 -4.87 -13.78 -16.57
N GLY A 382 -5.83 -14.10 -17.46
CA GLY A 382 -6.59 -15.34 -17.41
C GLY A 382 -7.47 -15.46 -16.17
N VAL A 383 -8.02 -14.33 -15.68
CA VAL A 383 -8.76 -14.26 -14.41
C VAL A 383 -10.20 -13.86 -14.64
N GLU A 384 -11.14 -14.67 -14.18
CA GLU A 384 -12.55 -14.30 -14.12
C GLU A 384 -12.96 -13.78 -12.73
N PRO A 385 -13.97 -12.89 -12.63
CA PRO A 385 -14.50 -12.46 -11.34
C PRO A 385 -14.88 -13.62 -10.40
N SER A 386 -15.44 -14.71 -10.95
CA SER A 386 -15.84 -15.91 -10.22
C SER A 386 -14.69 -16.54 -9.42
N MET A 387 -13.45 -16.49 -9.93
CA MET A 387 -12.25 -17.08 -9.30
C MET A 387 -11.85 -16.40 -7.98
N PHE A 388 -12.30 -15.17 -7.74
CA PHE A 388 -12.09 -14.50 -6.45
C PHE A 388 -12.92 -15.10 -5.30
N ARG A 389 -13.80 -16.06 -5.61
CA ARG A 389 -14.44 -16.95 -4.63
C ARG A 389 -13.61 -18.22 -4.51
N VAL A 390 -12.59 -18.16 -3.66
CA VAL A 390 -11.62 -19.24 -3.43
C VAL A 390 -12.27 -20.35 -2.59
N ARG A 391 -12.38 -21.56 -3.16
CA ARG A 391 -13.09 -22.69 -2.52
C ARG A 391 -12.29 -23.32 -1.39
N SER A 392 -11.00 -23.58 -1.60
CA SER A 392 -10.10 -24.22 -0.63
C SER A 392 -9.73 -23.32 0.56
N LEU A 393 -9.72 -22.01 0.33
CA LEU A 393 -9.47 -20.97 1.34
C LEU A 393 -10.60 -19.91 1.32
N PRO A 394 -11.84 -20.24 1.74
CA PRO A 394 -12.97 -19.29 1.70
C PRO A 394 -12.69 -17.97 2.43
N GLU A 395 -11.86 -18.02 3.47
CA GLU A 395 -11.46 -16.85 4.26
C GLU A 395 -10.64 -15.80 3.49
N THR A 396 -10.09 -16.16 2.32
CA THR A 396 -9.34 -15.26 1.42
C THR A 396 -10.19 -14.67 0.30
N SER A 397 -11.43 -15.16 0.13
CA SER A 397 -12.35 -14.69 -0.91
C SER A 397 -12.66 -13.21 -0.77
N THR A 398 -12.75 -12.50 -1.91
CA THR A 398 -13.06 -11.06 -1.93
C THR A 398 -14.25 -10.77 -2.84
N ARG A 399 -15.23 -10.01 -2.32
CA ARG A 399 -16.41 -9.55 -3.07
C ARG A 399 -16.03 -8.52 -4.16
N GLY A 400 -14.87 -7.89 -4.01
CA GLY A 400 -14.47 -6.72 -4.78
C GLY A 400 -14.89 -5.43 -4.10
N THR A 401 -14.40 -4.31 -4.61
CA THR A 401 -14.73 -2.97 -4.11
C THR A 401 -14.62 -1.96 -5.25
N LEU A 402 -14.97 -0.70 -5.01
CA LEU A 402 -14.71 0.39 -5.94
C LEU A 402 -13.48 1.18 -5.50
N ARG A 403 -12.69 1.64 -6.46
CA ARG A 403 -11.51 2.49 -6.24
C ARG A 403 -11.53 3.66 -7.22
N PRO A 404 -11.37 4.91 -6.74
CA PRO A 404 -11.11 6.06 -7.61
C PRO A 404 -9.93 5.79 -8.55
N ILE A 405 -10.06 6.11 -9.83
CA ILE A 405 -8.94 5.98 -10.79
C ILE A 405 -7.88 7.06 -10.60
N ILE A 406 -8.25 8.21 -10.01
CA ILE A 406 -7.33 9.26 -9.58
C ILE A 406 -7.32 9.44 -8.06
N ILE A 407 -6.26 10.01 -7.50
CA ILE A 407 -6.23 10.42 -6.10
C ILE A 407 -7.17 11.63 -5.94
N PRO A 408 -8.30 11.48 -5.21
CA PRO A 408 -9.40 12.44 -5.28
C PRO A 408 -9.06 13.80 -4.64
N ARG A 409 -8.24 13.80 -3.59
CA ARG A 409 -7.82 15.01 -2.90
C ARG A 409 -6.43 14.82 -2.34
N TRP A 410 -5.50 15.64 -2.77
CA TRP A 410 -4.13 15.66 -2.30
C TRP A 410 -3.64 17.10 -2.27
N ASP A 411 -2.57 17.31 -1.51
CA ASP A 411 -1.91 18.60 -1.40
C ASP A 411 -0.40 18.36 -1.31
N ILE A 412 0.38 19.27 -1.87
CA ILE A 412 1.84 19.19 -1.86
C ILE A 412 2.46 20.59 -1.76
N GLU A 413 3.52 20.69 -0.97
CA GLU A 413 4.27 21.91 -0.75
C GLU A 413 5.77 21.57 -0.76
N ILE A 414 6.58 22.41 -1.41
CA ILE A 414 8.04 22.36 -1.31
C ILE A 414 8.43 23.15 -0.06
N LEU A 415 8.95 22.46 0.96
CA LEU A 415 9.36 23.10 2.22
C LEU A 415 10.75 23.72 2.11
N SER A 416 11.68 23.02 1.47
CA SER A 416 13.05 23.47 1.25
C SER A 416 13.70 22.66 0.13
N HIS A 417 14.75 23.21 -0.46
CA HIS A 417 15.59 22.52 -1.43
C HIS A 417 17.06 22.86 -1.21
N GLY A 418 17.94 21.90 -1.45
CA GLY A 418 19.39 22.06 -1.58
C GLY A 418 19.83 21.71 -3.00
N GLU A 419 21.14 21.55 -3.20
CA GLU A 419 21.69 21.13 -4.50
C GLU A 419 21.30 19.69 -4.85
N ASP A 420 21.28 18.79 -3.87
CA ASP A 420 21.08 17.35 -4.04
C ASP A 420 19.90 16.77 -3.22
N GLU A 421 19.16 17.62 -2.48
CA GLU A 421 18.01 17.19 -1.69
C GLU A 421 16.79 18.12 -1.82
N LEU A 422 15.60 17.52 -1.80
CA LEU A 422 14.32 18.23 -1.85
C LEU A 422 13.42 17.75 -0.71
N LEU A 423 12.90 18.69 0.10
CA LEU A 423 11.95 18.39 1.17
C LEU A 423 10.54 18.78 0.74
N LEU A 424 9.66 17.78 0.70
CA LEU A 424 8.26 17.92 0.32
C LEU A 424 7.36 17.65 1.51
N LYS A 425 6.29 18.43 1.65
CA LYS A 425 5.16 18.14 2.51
C LYS A 425 3.97 17.73 1.67
N LEU A 426 3.30 16.66 2.06
CA LEU A 426 2.30 15.96 1.27
C LEU A 426 1.10 15.61 2.17
N SER A 427 -0.13 15.74 1.68
CA SER A 427 -1.29 15.14 2.35
C SER A 427 -2.15 14.30 1.41
N LEU A 428 -2.61 13.14 1.90
CA LEU A 428 -3.31 12.12 1.12
C LEU A 428 -4.51 11.53 1.86
N PRO A 429 -5.58 11.16 1.13
CA PRO A 429 -6.71 10.47 1.71
C PRO A 429 -6.32 9.00 2.00
N PRO A 430 -7.08 8.29 2.86
CA PRO A 430 -6.86 6.87 3.10
C PRO A 430 -6.97 6.06 1.81
N GLY A 431 -6.06 5.08 1.63
CA GLY A 431 -6.06 4.18 0.47
C GLY A 431 -5.29 4.69 -0.75
N SER A 432 -4.67 5.85 -0.68
CA SER A 432 -3.70 6.36 -1.65
C SER A 432 -2.27 6.27 -1.10
N TYR A 433 -1.28 6.28 -2.00
CA TYR A 433 0.12 6.02 -1.69
C TYR A 433 1.00 7.23 -2.00
N ALA A 434 1.79 7.69 -1.02
CA ALA A 434 2.74 8.80 -1.19
C ALA A 434 3.72 8.55 -2.34
N THR A 435 4.18 7.30 -2.47
CA THR A 435 5.11 6.87 -3.51
C THR A 435 4.58 7.08 -4.92
N ILE A 436 3.26 7.17 -5.14
CA ILE A 436 2.69 7.38 -6.47
C ILE A 436 2.80 8.84 -6.91
N ILE A 437 2.62 9.80 -5.99
CA ILE A 437 2.91 11.21 -6.29
C ILE A 437 4.41 11.41 -6.46
N LEU A 438 5.22 10.82 -5.58
CA LEU A 438 6.67 10.90 -5.67
C LEU A 438 7.20 10.27 -6.95
N ARG A 439 6.58 9.19 -7.45
CA ARG A 439 6.91 8.59 -8.74
C ARG A 439 6.80 9.59 -9.89
N GLU A 440 5.73 10.40 -9.93
CA GLU A 440 5.55 11.43 -10.97
C GLU A 440 6.60 12.55 -10.89
N ILE A 441 7.08 12.86 -9.68
CA ILE A 441 8.07 13.92 -9.42
C ILE A 441 9.50 13.42 -9.66
N MET A 442 9.83 12.24 -9.13
CA MET A 442 11.16 11.66 -9.17
C MET A 442 11.43 11.04 -10.55
N LYS A 443 10.49 10.26 -11.09
CA LYS A 443 10.68 9.40 -12.27
C LYS A 443 12.02 8.64 -12.24
N SER A 444 12.43 8.21 -11.04
CA SER A 444 13.69 7.50 -10.85
C SER A 444 13.75 6.25 -11.72
N ALA A 445 14.87 6.07 -12.41
CA ALA A 445 15.11 4.92 -13.27
C ALA A 445 15.06 3.60 -12.47
N ASP A 446 15.47 3.61 -11.20
CA ASP A 446 15.40 2.46 -10.30
C ASP A 446 14.14 2.51 -9.41
N PRO A 447 13.16 1.60 -9.57
CA PRO A 447 12.00 1.52 -8.69
C PRO A 447 12.34 1.20 -7.23
N LEU A 448 13.55 0.70 -6.94
CA LEU A 448 14.06 0.52 -5.58
C LEU A 448 14.35 1.87 -4.89
N ALA A 449 14.45 2.98 -5.64
CA ALA A 449 14.59 4.31 -5.05
C ALA A 449 13.41 4.71 -4.14
N TYR A 450 12.21 4.17 -4.39
CA TYR A 450 10.99 4.48 -3.63
C TYR A 450 10.89 3.77 -2.27
N ILE A 451 11.89 2.95 -1.92
CA ILE A 451 11.85 2.05 -0.76
C ILE A 451 13.14 2.10 0.08
N GLY A 452 14.02 3.07 -0.15
CA GLY A 452 15.26 3.24 0.63
C GLY A 452 16.42 2.36 0.20
N LYS A 453 16.38 1.79 -1.01
CA LYS A 453 17.54 1.10 -1.59
C LYS A 453 18.03 1.91 -2.78
N ALA A 454 19.23 2.49 -2.64
CA ALA A 454 19.96 3.03 -3.78
C ALA A 454 20.86 1.93 -4.37
N PRO A 455 21.15 1.92 -5.67
CA PRO A 455 22.28 1.17 -6.19
C PRO A 455 23.58 1.70 -5.57
N ASP A 456 24.58 0.82 -5.44
CA ASP A 456 25.87 1.17 -4.82
C ASP A 456 26.67 2.20 -5.64
N ASN A 457 26.37 2.37 -6.95
CA ASN A 457 27.04 3.30 -7.85
C ASN A 457 26.11 4.44 -8.33
N LEU A 458 26.60 5.68 -8.21
CA LEU A 458 25.90 6.92 -8.60
C LEU A 458 25.70 7.08 -10.12
N GLU A 459 26.49 6.40 -10.96
CA GLU A 459 26.40 6.48 -12.42
C GLU A 459 25.15 5.79 -13.00
N GLU A 460 24.46 4.95 -12.22
CA GLU A 460 23.22 4.27 -12.65
C GLU A 460 21.94 5.09 -12.39
N LEU A 461 22.05 6.33 -11.88
CA LEU A 461 20.93 7.22 -11.53
C LEU A 461 20.62 8.27 -12.61
N GLY A 462 21.33 8.23 -13.75
CA GLY A 462 21.22 9.16 -14.87
C GLY A 462 20.18 8.78 -15.92
#